data_AF-A0A9P0GHU5-F1
#
_entry.id   AF-A0A9P0GHU5-F1
#
_cell.length_a   1.000
_cell.length_b   1.000
_cell.length_c   1.000
_cell.angle_alpha   90.00
_cell.angle_beta   90.00
_cell.angle_gamma   90.00
#
_symmetry.space_group_name_H-M   'P 1'
#
loop_
_entity.id
_entity.type
_entity.pdbx_description
1 polymer ?
#
loop_
_entity_poly.entity_id
_entity_poly.type
_entity_poly.pdbx_seq_one_letter_code
_entity_poly.pdbx_strand_id
1 'polypeptide(L)'
;MESEDEFLHTYFTHISQLCYEKAKEHVEKEKEPKGATTPWSTFLNYLQQLALAEKSYMEIGFLQNKHKSFLRKDNSLRSVYETMKNDLKKLEENYKQCTADNRIYKGSKNIVQYVNARINLIDLYPLLKTNIDII
;
A
#
# COMPACT_ATOMS: atom_id res chain seq x y z
N MET A 1 -10.56 -0.19 -22.25
CA MET A 1 -9.95 -0.54 -20.95
C MET A 1 -11.06 -1.17 -20.13
N GLU A 2 -10.85 -2.30 -19.45
CA GLU A 2 -11.83 -2.79 -18.48
C GLU A 2 -12.01 -1.71 -17.40
N SER A 3 -13.24 -1.49 -16.91
CA SER A 3 -13.56 -0.36 -16.00
C SER A 3 -12.68 -0.32 -14.75
N GLU A 4 -12.17 -1.48 -14.34
CA GLU A 4 -11.35 -1.70 -13.17
C GLU A 4 -9.89 -1.29 -13.36
N ASP A 5 -9.35 -1.48 -14.57
CA ASP A 5 -8.01 -1.01 -14.91
C ASP A 5 -7.98 0.53 -14.89
N GLU A 6 -9.07 1.16 -15.35
CA GLU A 6 -9.25 2.61 -15.28
C GLU A 6 -9.40 3.11 -13.83
N PHE A 7 -10.15 2.38 -13.01
CA PHE A 7 -10.26 2.65 -11.57
C PHE A 7 -8.89 2.63 -10.88
N LEU A 8 -8.12 1.55 -11.06
CA LEU A 8 -6.79 1.41 -10.47
C LEU A 8 -5.81 2.44 -11.02
N HIS A 9 -5.86 2.72 -12.32
CA HIS A 9 -5.05 3.76 -12.94
C HIS A 9 -5.30 5.13 -12.30
N THR A 10 -6.57 5.50 -12.11
CA THR A 10 -6.96 6.75 -11.46
C THR A 10 -6.49 6.79 -10.00
N TYR A 11 -6.69 5.70 -9.27
CA TYR A 11 -6.21 5.57 -7.89
C TYR A 11 -4.70 5.79 -7.78
N PHE A 12 -3.89 5.09 -8.58
CA PHE A 12 -2.43 5.22 -8.54
C PHE A 12 -1.94 6.57 -9.09
N THR A 13 -2.71 7.21 -9.97
CA THR A 13 -2.45 8.60 -10.39
C THR A 13 -2.59 9.56 -9.22
N HIS A 14 -3.62 9.41 -8.37
CA HIS A 14 -3.72 10.22 -7.16
C HIS A 14 -2.57 9.94 -6.18
N ILE A 15 -2.16 8.68 -6.00
CA ILE A 15 -1.02 8.32 -5.13
C ILE A 15 0.28 8.96 -5.63
N SER A 16 0.57 8.89 -6.94
CA SER A 16 1.79 9.47 -7.51
C SER A 16 1.82 11.00 -7.43
N GLN A 17 0.66 11.64 -7.46
CA GLN A 17 0.49 13.09 -7.28
C GLN A 17 0.38 13.51 -5.80
N LEU A 18 0.62 12.60 -4.84
CA LEU A 18 0.53 12.85 -3.39
C LEU A 18 -0.87 13.28 -2.92
N CYS A 19 -1.90 13.02 -3.72
CA CYS A 19 -3.29 13.37 -3.46
C CYS A 19 -4.01 12.26 -2.68
N TYR A 20 -3.50 11.89 -1.49
CA TYR A 20 -3.96 10.72 -0.73
C TYR A 20 -5.44 10.76 -0.32
N GLU A 21 -5.97 11.94 0.02
CA GLU A 21 -7.39 12.05 0.38
C GLU A 21 -8.29 11.85 -0.84
N LYS A 22 -7.91 12.36 -2.02
CA LYS A 22 -8.62 12.06 -3.28
C LYS A 22 -8.57 10.57 -3.62
N ALA A 23 -7.43 9.92 -3.38
CA ALA A 23 -7.30 8.47 -3.58
C ALA A 23 -8.28 7.69 -2.67
N LYS A 24 -8.42 8.09 -1.40
CA LYS A 24 -9.37 7.48 -0.47
C LYS A 24 -10.84 7.75 -0.84
N GLU A 25 -11.17 8.99 -1.19
CA GLU A 25 -12.51 9.36 -1.67
C GLU A 25 -12.89 8.56 -2.92
N HIS A 26 -11.95 8.34 -3.85
CA HIS A 26 -12.14 7.51 -5.04
C HIS A 26 -12.50 6.07 -4.68
N VAL A 27 -11.82 5.49 -3.67
CA VAL A 27 -12.12 4.14 -3.19
C VAL A 27 -13.49 4.06 -2.48
N GLU A 28 -13.86 5.07 -1.69
CA GLU A 28 -15.15 5.08 -0.98
C GLU A 28 -16.35 5.17 -1.93
N LYS A 29 -16.20 5.81 -3.10
CA LYS A 29 -17.24 5.85 -4.14
C LYS A 29 -17.50 4.48 -4.77
N GLU A 30 -16.48 3.62 -4.79
CA GLU A 30 -16.53 2.27 -5.36
C GLU A 30 -17.07 1.23 -4.35
N LYS A 31 -17.09 1.56 -3.05
CA LYS A 31 -17.61 0.64 -2.03
C LYS A 31 -19.11 0.43 -2.20
N GLU A 32 -19.52 -0.83 -2.30
CA GLU A 32 -20.93 -1.23 -2.30
C GLU A 32 -21.65 -0.86 -0.98
N PRO A 33 -22.98 -0.69 -1.00
CA PRO A 33 -23.76 -0.35 0.18
C PRO A 33 -23.51 -1.31 1.37
N LYS A 34 -23.52 -0.74 2.58
CA LYS A 34 -23.16 -1.41 3.84
C LYS A 34 -23.93 -2.73 4.03
N GLY A 35 -23.24 -3.86 4.02
CA GLY A 35 -23.84 -5.15 4.42
C GLY A 35 -23.14 -6.43 3.96
N ALA A 36 -22.39 -6.41 2.86
CA ALA A 36 -21.71 -7.60 2.34
C ALA A 36 -20.19 -7.40 2.27
N THR A 37 -19.43 -8.19 3.03
CA THR A 37 -17.97 -8.26 2.87
C THR A 37 -17.67 -9.10 1.63
N THR A 38 -17.50 -8.44 0.49
CA THR A 38 -17.06 -9.09 -0.75
C THR A 38 -15.53 -9.10 -0.85
N PRO A 39 -14.94 -10.01 -1.63
CA PRO A 39 -13.50 -10.00 -1.91
C PRO A 39 -13.01 -8.65 -2.43
N TRP A 40 -13.80 -8.00 -3.29
CA TRP A 40 -13.53 -6.67 -3.81
C TRP A 40 -13.55 -5.61 -2.70
N SER A 41 -14.54 -5.63 -1.81
CA SER A 41 -14.58 -4.71 -0.66
C SER A 41 -13.35 -4.84 0.24
N THR A 42 -12.84 -6.07 0.44
CA THR A 42 -11.60 -6.33 1.17
C THR A 42 -10.39 -5.75 0.44
N PHE A 43 -10.32 -5.92 -0.87
CA PHE A 43 -9.29 -5.33 -1.71
C PHE A 43 -9.30 -3.78 -1.65
N LEU A 44 -10.48 -3.16 -1.73
CA LEU A 44 -10.65 -1.72 -1.58
C LEU A 44 -10.18 -1.22 -0.20
N ASN A 45 -10.43 -1.98 0.87
CA ASN A 45 -9.92 -1.64 2.20
C ASN A 45 -8.38 -1.62 2.24
N TYR A 46 -7.69 -2.55 1.57
CA TYR A 46 -6.23 -2.51 1.46
C TYR A 46 -5.73 -1.29 0.68
N LEU A 47 -6.45 -0.85 -0.36
CA LEU A 47 -6.11 0.39 -1.07
C LEU A 47 -6.18 1.61 -0.12
N GLN A 48 -7.18 1.70 0.75
CA GLN A 48 -7.23 2.79 1.74
C GLN A 48 -6.06 2.76 2.72
N GLN A 49 -5.70 1.57 3.19
CA GLN A 49 -4.53 1.40 4.06
C GLN A 49 -3.24 1.77 3.31
N LEU A 50 -3.12 1.43 2.03
CA LEU A 50 -1.99 1.78 1.19
C LEU A 50 -1.85 3.31 1.06
N ALA A 51 -2.95 4.04 0.84
CA ALA A 51 -2.91 5.51 0.77
C ALA A 51 -2.39 6.14 2.07
N LEU A 52 -2.79 5.61 3.23
CA LEU A 52 -2.29 6.07 4.53
C LEU A 52 -0.81 5.74 4.75
N ALA A 53 -0.39 4.54 4.36
CA ALA A 53 1.00 4.12 4.44
C ALA A 53 1.90 4.95 3.52
N GLU A 54 1.46 5.25 2.30
CA GLU A 54 2.19 6.09 1.35
C GLU A 54 2.32 7.54 1.82
N LYS A 55 1.25 8.10 2.42
CA LYS A 55 1.32 9.41 3.07
C LYS A 55 2.39 9.43 4.16
N SER A 56 2.37 8.43 5.04
CA SER A 56 3.37 8.27 6.11
C SER A 56 4.80 8.07 5.58
N TYR A 57 4.94 7.38 4.43
CA TYR A 57 6.21 7.21 3.74
C TYR A 57 6.77 8.53 3.24
N MET A 58 5.94 9.36 2.60
CA MET A 58 6.37 10.64 2.06
C MET A 58 6.68 11.69 3.13
N GLU A 59 6.15 11.52 4.35
CA GLU A 59 6.55 12.32 5.52
C GLU A 59 7.96 11.97 6.02
N ILE A 60 8.55 10.87 5.56
CA ILE A 60 9.94 10.44 5.84
C ILE A 60 10.23 10.31 7.36
N GLY A 61 9.19 10.25 8.20
CA GLY A 61 9.32 10.15 9.66
C GLY A 61 10.12 8.92 10.12
N PHE A 62 10.15 7.87 9.29
CA PHE A 62 10.94 6.66 9.54
C PHE A 62 12.46 6.88 9.50
N LEU A 63 12.97 7.98 8.93
CA LEU A 63 14.41 8.32 8.94
C LEU A 63 14.85 9.08 10.19
N GLN A 64 13.90 9.63 10.96
CA GLN A 64 14.20 10.42 12.16
C GLN A 64 14.48 9.51 13.36
N ASN A 65 15.60 8.78 13.30
CA ASN A 65 16.13 8.09 14.46
C ASN A 65 16.89 9.08 15.35
N LYS A 66 16.17 9.65 16.33
CA LYS A 66 16.67 9.94 17.69
C LYS A 66 15.48 10.38 18.56
N HIS A 67 14.96 9.43 19.33
CA HIS A 67 14.45 9.64 20.69
C HIS A 67 12.97 9.99 21.01
N LYS A 68 12.00 10.18 20.10
CA LYS A 68 10.65 10.60 20.57
C LYS A 68 9.32 10.05 20.00
N SER A 69 9.22 9.14 19.03
CA SER A 69 7.86 8.84 18.49
C SER A 69 7.44 7.41 18.15
N PHE A 70 8.21 6.37 18.45
CA PHE A 70 7.81 4.99 18.12
C PHE A 70 8.06 4.00 19.26
N LEU A 71 7.41 4.21 20.41
CA LEU A 71 7.46 3.30 21.57
C LEU A 71 6.87 1.89 21.33
N ARG A 72 6.63 1.48 20.08
CA ARG A 72 6.40 0.08 19.73
C ARG A 72 7.17 -0.26 18.46
N LYS A 73 8.19 -1.09 18.61
CA LYS A 73 8.95 -1.75 17.53
C LYS A 73 8.02 -2.41 16.49
N ASP A 74 6.80 -2.73 16.90
CA ASP A 74 5.76 -3.39 16.10
C ASP A 74 5.01 -2.43 15.13
N ASN A 75 5.11 -1.10 15.32
CA ASN A 75 4.40 -0.09 14.51
C ASN A 75 5.30 0.75 13.57
N SER A 76 6.50 0.27 13.25
CA SER A 76 7.33 0.92 12.24
C SER A 76 6.61 0.97 10.88
N LEU A 77 6.88 1.99 10.07
CA LEU A 77 6.34 2.04 8.70
C LEU A 77 6.70 0.78 7.88
N ARG A 78 7.90 0.24 8.13
CA ARG A 78 8.36 -1.02 7.53
C ARG A 78 7.46 -2.20 7.92
N SER A 79 7.09 -2.34 9.20
CA SER A 79 6.22 -3.42 9.67
C SER A 79 4.79 -3.27 9.13
N VAL A 80 4.29 -2.04 8.98
CA VAL A 80 3.01 -1.77 8.30
C VAL A 80 3.01 -2.31 6.87
N TYR A 81 4.06 -2.00 6.10
CA TYR A 81 4.20 -2.53 4.74
C TYR A 81 4.37 -4.06 4.71
N GLU A 82 5.11 -4.65 5.65
CA GLU A 82 5.27 -6.11 5.72
C GLU A 82 3.95 -6.84 6.02
N THR A 83 3.17 -6.35 6.99
CA THR A 83 1.85 -6.90 7.28
C THR A 83 0.94 -6.82 6.05
N MET A 84 0.88 -5.65 5.41
CA MET A 84 0.10 -5.46 4.19
C MET A 84 0.54 -6.39 3.06
N LYS A 85 1.86 -6.57 2.86
CA LYS A 85 2.42 -7.49 1.87
C LYS A 85 1.93 -8.92 2.10
N ASN A 86 1.99 -9.39 3.35
CA ASN A 86 1.59 -10.75 3.70
C ASN A 86 0.09 -10.98 3.53
N ASP A 87 -0.72 -10.00 3.90
CA ASP A 87 -2.17 -10.09 3.77
C ASP A 87 -2.62 -10.04 2.32
N LEU A 88 -2.02 -9.19 1.49
CA LEU A 88 -2.26 -9.15 0.04
C LEU A 88 -1.77 -10.41 -0.68
N LYS A 89 -0.68 -11.04 -0.24
CA LYS A 89 -0.23 -12.33 -0.78
C LYS A 89 -1.24 -13.44 -0.52
N LYS A 90 -1.80 -13.52 0.69
CA LYS A 90 -2.89 -14.46 1.01
C LYS A 90 -4.11 -14.20 0.13
N LEU A 91 -4.46 -12.93 -0.07
CA LEU A 91 -5.54 -12.54 -0.97
C LEU A 91 -5.24 -12.99 -2.42
N GLU A 92 -4.03 -12.73 -2.92
CA GLU A 92 -3.58 -13.19 -4.24
C GLU A 92 -3.71 -14.71 -4.40
N GLU A 93 -3.23 -15.49 -3.43
CA GLU A 93 -3.29 -16.96 -3.44
C GLU A 93 -4.73 -17.49 -3.48
N ASN A 94 -5.64 -16.89 -2.71
CA ASN A 94 -7.05 -17.28 -2.65
C ASN A 94 -7.80 -17.07 -3.98
N TYR A 95 -7.39 -16.09 -4.79
CA TYR A 95 -8.06 -15.75 -6.05
C TYR A 95 -7.28 -16.17 -7.31
N LYS A 96 -6.13 -16.83 -7.16
CA LYS A 96 -5.25 -17.25 -8.27
C LYS A 96 -5.92 -18.17 -9.30
N GLN A 97 -6.91 -18.96 -8.88
CA GLN A 97 -7.64 -19.91 -9.74
C GLN A 97 -9.08 -19.47 -10.06
N CYS A 98 -9.53 -18.32 -9.55
CA CYS A 98 -10.89 -17.83 -9.76
C CYS A 98 -10.93 -16.91 -10.99
N THR A 99 -11.52 -17.38 -12.10
CA THR A 99 -11.65 -16.59 -13.34
C THR A 99 -12.57 -15.38 -13.18
N ALA A 100 -13.54 -15.42 -12.26
CA ALA A 100 -14.45 -14.32 -11.98
C ALA A 100 -13.79 -13.14 -11.22
N ASP A 101 -12.70 -13.40 -10.49
CA ASP A 101 -12.02 -12.41 -9.62
C ASP A 101 -10.57 -12.12 -10.06
N ASN A 102 -10.26 -12.34 -11.34
CA ASN A 102 -8.92 -12.14 -11.91
C ASN A 102 -8.37 -10.71 -11.65
N ARG A 103 -9.26 -9.72 -11.50
CA ARG A 103 -8.91 -8.34 -11.11
C ARG A 103 -8.27 -8.25 -9.73
N ILE A 104 -8.77 -9.00 -8.74
CA ILE A 104 -8.23 -9.01 -7.37
C ILE A 104 -6.86 -9.66 -7.37
N TYR A 105 -6.70 -10.75 -8.11
CA TYR A 105 -5.41 -11.43 -8.27
C TYR A 105 -4.37 -10.49 -8.89
N LYS A 106 -4.66 -9.90 -10.06
CA LYS A 106 -3.74 -8.97 -10.74
C LYS A 106 -3.42 -7.74 -9.88
N GLY A 107 -4.45 -7.11 -9.30
CA GLY A 107 -4.31 -5.94 -8.44
C GLY A 107 -3.46 -6.23 -7.21
N SER A 108 -3.73 -7.33 -6.50
CA SER A 108 -2.98 -7.73 -5.31
C SER A 108 -1.53 -8.01 -5.64
N LYS A 109 -1.26 -8.75 -6.72
CA LYS A 109 0.10 -9.02 -7.19
C LYS A 109 0.89 -7.75 -7.48
N ASN A 110 0.28 -6.79 -8.18
CA ASN A 110 0.94 -5.51 -8.50
C ASN A 110 1.22 -4.69 -7.23
N ILE A 111 0.28 -4.64 -6.30
CA ILE A 111 0.47 -3.93 -5.02
C ILE A 111 1.55 -4.62 -4.18
N VAL A 112 1.61 -5.94 -4.14
CA VAL A 112 2.67 -6.69 -3.43
C VAL A 112 4.05 -6.32 -3.97
N GLN A 113 4.21 -6.22 -5.29
CA GLN A 113 5.48 -5.78 -5.88
C GLN A 113 5.84 -4.34 -5.48
N TYR A 114 4.85 -3.44 -5.53
CA TYR A 114 5.01 -2.04 -5.14
C TYR A 114 5.41 -1.90 -3.66
N VAL A 115 4.69 -2.56 -2.76
CA VAL A 115 4.96 -2.56 -1.32
C VAL A 115 6.34 -3.15 -1.02
N ASN A 116 6.74 -4.20 -1.73
CA ASN A 116 8.07 -4.79 -1.58
C ASN A 116 9.17 -3.80 -2.00
N ALA A 117 8.97 -3.05 -3.07
CA ALA A 117 9.90 -1.99 -3.48
C ALA A 117 10.00 -0.89 -2.41
N ARG A 118 8.88 -0.51 -1.76
CA ARG A 118 8.88 0.45 -0.64
C ARG A 118 9.68 -0.03 0.56
N ILE A 119 9.51 -1.29 0.96
CA ILE A 119 10.30 -1.91 2.04
C ILE A 119 11.80 -1.85 1.71
N ASN A 120 12.19 -2.24 0.50
CA ASN A 120 13.57 -2.19 0.06
C ASN A 120 14.14 -0.76 0.10
N LEU A 121 13.35 0.25 -0.29
CA LEU A 121 13.77 1.64 -0.21
C LEU A 121 13.94 2.11 1.25
N ILE A 122 13.02 1.73 2.15
CA ILE A 122 13.15 2.01 3.59
C ILE A 122 14.47 1.45 4.13
N ASP A 123 14.82 0.22 3.75
CA ASP A 123 16.05 -0.45 4.17
C ASP A 123 17.31 0.17 3.52
N LEU A 124 17.17 0.78 2.33
CA LEU A 124 18.27 1.43 1.61
C LEU A 124 18.64 2.81 2.16
N TYR A 125 17.67 3.63 2.58
CA TYR A 125 17.94 5.01 3.01
C TYR A 125 19.00 5.16 4.12
N PRO A 126 19.04 4.32 5.17
CA PRO A 126 20.09 4.39 6.19
C PRO A 126 21.49 4.13 5.63
N LEU A 127 21.62 3.25 4.63
CA LEU A 127 22.89 2.94 3.99
C LEU A 127 23.39 4.14 3.17
N LEU A 128 22.49 4.80 2.44
CA LEU A 128 22.82 6.00 1.67
C LEU A 128 23.28 7.15 2.58
N LYS A 129 22.57 7.38 3.70
CA LYS A 129 22.94 8.40 4.67
C LYS A 129 24.37 8.19 5.20
N THR A 130 24.68 6.95 5.59
CA THR A 130 26.00 6.61 6.15
C THR A 130 27.12 6.81 5.15
N ASN A 131 26.89 6.53 3.86
CA ASN A 131 27.92 6.69 2.83
C ASN A 131 28.14 8.15 2.39
N ILE A 132 27.13 9.02 2.52
CA ILE A 132 27.25 10.45 2.21
C ILE A 132 27.97 11.20 3.33
N ASP A 133 27.74 10.83 4.60
CA ASP A 133 28.42 11.43 5.76
C ASP A 133 29.93 11.08 5.85
N ILE A 134 30.46 10.25 4.93
CA ILE A 134 31.88 9.82 4.87
C ILE A 134 32.70 10.59 3.81
N ILE A 135 32.07 11.43 2.97
CA ILE A 135 32.73 12.30 1.97
C ILE A 135 32.81 13.73 2.50
#